data_AF-A0A7H4GMY7-F1
#
_entry.id   AF-A0A7H4GMY7-F1
#
_cell.length_a   1.000
_cell.length_b   1.000
_cell.length_c   1.000
_cell.angle_alpha   90.00
_cell.angle_beta   90.00
_cell.angle_gamma   90.00
#
_symmetry.space_group_name_H-M   'P 1'
#
loop_
_entity.id
_entity.type
_entity.pdbx_description
1 polymer ?
#
loop_
_entity_poly.entity_id
_entity_poly.type
_entity_poly.pdbx_seq_one_letter_code
_entity_poly.pdbx_strand_id
1 'polypeptide(L)'
;MQTKQAQEFRNQWPACLDAMEALYGQRMPPPDQRYEAVRKQLQRLRHQPAANEIQKALRTLWDFDQRFWGETLGFDSADHEWAVYSLCYLCKDETIIGHLLNIYVPLLGRHIQDMLGKDFRAKIGTTFMDDVGHVLWDIEGLLEPEDHDLFDWHGNRNGLSREKIETWLRFADLPPLPSPDFPPRWVLLRFTNLQDSFGSEEEYLKDLQAFYVERGYSVE
;
A
#
# COMPACT_ATOMS: atom_id res chain seq x y z
N MET A 1 12.90 0.90 30.03
CA MET A 1 11.48 0.51 29.87
C MET A 1 11.21 0.33 28.39
N GLN A 2 10.67 -0.83 27.98
CA GLN A 2 10.18 -1.00 26.60
C GLN A 2 8.86 -0.24 26.44
N THR A 3 8.73 0.53 25.36
CA THR A 3 7.49 1.24 25.05
C THR A 3 6.44 0.26 24.52
N LYS A 4 5.15 0.55 24.72
CA LYS A 4 4.04 -0.28 24.20
C LYS A 4 4.18 -0.56 22.70
N GLN A 5 4.56 0.47 21.94
CA GLN A 5 4.78 0.38 20.49
C GLN A 5 5.95 -0.52 20.09
N ALA A 6 7.02 -0.59 20.91
CA ALA A 6 8.13 -1.51 20.68
C ALA A 6 7.70 -2.96 20.88
N GLN A 7 6.82 -3.22 21.84
CA GLN A 7 6.28 -4.56 22.07
C GLN A 7 5.30 -4.97 20.97
N GLU A 8 4.45 -4.06 20.50
CA GLU A 8 3.55 -4.28 19.37
C GLU A 8 4.32 -4.67 18.11
N PHE A 9 5.37 -3.89 17.76
CA PHE A 9 6.24 -4.22 16.63
C PHE A 9 6.87 -5.61 16.78
N ARG A 10 7.41 -5.96 17.96
CA ARG A 10 8.00 -7.28 18.23
C ARG A 10 7.01 -8.42 18.02
N ASN A 11 5.75 -8.22 18.39
CA ASN A 11 4.69 -9.21 18.22
C ASN A 11 4.30 -9.38 16.75
N GLN A 12 4.34 -8.31 15.96
CA GLN A 12 4.00 -8.30 14.54
C GLN A 12 5.16 -8.77 13.64
N TRP A 13 6.41 -8.59 14.08
CA TRP A 13 7.59 -8.86 13.27
C TRP A 13 7.68 -10.28 12.70
N PRO A 14 7.34 -11.36 13.44
CA PRO A 14 7.31 -12.70 12.86
C PRO A 14 6.34 -12.82 11.66
N ALA A 15 5.16 -12.20 11.75
CA ALA A 15 4.17 -12.20 10.66
C ALA A 15 4.63 -11.35 9.47
N CYS A 16 5.34 -10.25 9.72
CA CYS A 16 6.01 -9.46 8.69
C CYS A 16 7.02 -10.31 7.91
N LEU A 17 7.86 -11.07 8.62
CA LEU A 17 8.82 -11.99 8.00
C LEU A 17 8.11 -13.09 7.20
N ASP A 18 7.09 -13.74 7.76
CA ASP A 18 6.33 -14.79 7.06
C ASP A 18 5.72 -14.26 5.76
N ALA A 19 5.19 -13.04 5.78
CA ALA A 19 4.67 -12.37 4.58
C ALA A 19 5.77 -12.06 3.55
N MET A 20 6.95 -11.59 3.99
CA MET A 20 8.11 -11.40 3.10
C MET A 20 8.55 -12.72 2.47
N GLU A 21 8.64 -13.81 3.24
CA GLU A 21 9.01 -15.12 2.70
C GLU A 21 7.99 -15.63 1.69
N ALA A 22 6.69 -15.42 1.94
CA ALA A 22 5.65 -15.84 1.01
C ALA A 22 5.65 -15.00 -0.28
N LEU A 23 5.85 -13.70 -0.19
CA LEU A 23 5.88 -12.80 -1.35
C LEU A 23 7.15 -12.98 -2.18
N TYR A 24 8.32 -12.87 -1.55
CA TYR A 24 9.62 -12.87 -2.25
C TYR A 24 10.21 -14.28 -2.43
N GLY A 25 9.84 -15.24 -1.56
CA GLY A 25 10.33 -16.61 -1.64
C GLY A 25 9.49 -17.53 -2.53
N GLN A 26 8.26 -17.16 -2.90
CA GLN A 26 7.36 -18.03 -3.68
C GLN A 26 6.76 -17.37 -4.94
N ARG A 27 6.53 -16.05 -4.96
CA ARG A 27 5.67 -15.41 -5.97
C ARG A 27 6.37 -14.50 -6.99
N MET A 28 7.63 -14.11 -6.78
CA MET A 28 8.41 -13.38 -7.80
C MET A 28 9.23 -14.36 -8.66
N PRO A 29 9.39 -14.11 -9.97
CA PRO A 29 10.19 -14.99 -10.85
C PRO A 29 11.60 -15.23 -10.26
N PRO A 30 12.10 -16.48 -10.30
CA PRO A 30 13.29 -16.86 -9.55
C PRO A 30 14.59 -16.34 -10.20
N PRO A 31 15.62 -15.97 -9.42
CA PRO A 31 15.62 -15.54 -8.02
C PRO A 31 16.00 -14.05 -7.88
N ASP A 32 15.26 -13.30 -7.07
CA ASP A 32 15.78 -12.03 -6.55
C ASP A 32 16.96 -12.35 -5.63
N GLN A 33 18.17 -12.25 -6.18
CA GLN A 33 19.42 -12.57 -5.48
C GLN A 33 19.58 -11.76 -4.19
N ARG A 34 18.91 -10.61 -4.08
CA ARG A 34 18.92 -9.77 -2.87
C ARG A 34 18.20 -10.46 -1.72
N TYR A 35 17.05 -11.09 -1.96
CA TYR A 35 16.34 -11.82 -0.91
C TYR A 35 17.19 -13.00 -0.41
N GLU A 36 17.75 -13.81 -1.30
CA GLU A 36 18.63 -14.91 -0.90
C GLU A 36 19.90 -14.41 -0.15
N ALA A 37 20.43 -13.24 -0.51
CA ALA A 37 21.55 -12.63 0.20
C ALA A 37 21.21 -12.23 1.64
N VAL A 38 19.97 -11.77 1.91
CA VAL A 38 19.55 -11.29 3.24
C VAL A 38 18.73 -12.29 4.04
N ARG A 39 18.25 -13.39 3.44
CA ARG A 39 17.33 -14.35 4.06
C ARG A 39 17.84 -14.88 5.40
N LYS A 40 19.12 -15.25 5.48
CA LYS A 40 19.73 -15.73 6.73
C LYS A 40 19.77 -14.65 7.81
N GLN A 41 19.94 -13.38 7.45
CA GLN A 41 19.91 -12.26 8.38
C GLN A 41 18.49 -12.05 8.91
N LEU A 42 17.49 -11.99 8.02
CA LEU A 42 16.08 -11.86 8.38
C LEU A 42 15.62 -12.97 9.33
N GLN A 43 16.02 -14.22 9.06
CA GLN A 43 15.69 -15.36 9.93
C GLN A 43 16.29 -15.24 11.34
N ARG A 44 17.53 -14.74 11.47
CA ARG A 44 18.11 -14.46 12.80
C ARG A 44 17.33 -13.36 13.54
N LEU A 45 16.89 -12.34 12.80
CA LEU A 45 16.13 -11.22 13.35
C LEU A 45 14.72 -11.61 13.80
N ARG A 46 14.20 -12.80 13.43
CA ARG A 46 12.88 -13.29 13.85
C ARG A 46 12.70 -13.32 15.36
N HIS A 47 13.72 -13.73 16.10
CA HIS A 47 13.66 -13.88 17.56
C HIS A 47 14.14 -12.65 18.32
N GLN A 48 14.98 -11.83 17.69
CA GLN A 48 15.58 -10.64 18.29
C GLN A 48 15.59 -9.50 17.26
N PRO A 49 14.43 -8.88 16.99
CA PRO A 49 14.37 -7.78 16.05
C PRO A 49 15.18 -6.59 16.57
N ALA A 50 16.09 -6.11 15.73
CA ALA A 50 16.90 -4.92 15.96
C ALA A 50 16.73 -3.97 14.78
N ALA A 51 16.20 -2.77 15.04
CA ALA A 51 15.77 -1.83 13.99
C ALA A 51 16.87 -1.53 12.96
N ASN A 52 18.11 -1.26 13.42
CA ASN A 52 19.23 -0.97 12.53
C ASN A 52 19.62 -2.18 11.65
N GLU A 53 19.49 -3.40 12.16
CA GLU A 53 19.78 -4.61 11.39
C GLU A 53 18.66 -4.92 10.40
N ILE A 54 17.40 -4.69 10.81
CA ILE A 54 16.25 -4.72 9.90
C ILE A 54 16.43 -3.70 8.78
N GLN A 55 16.83 -2.46 9.11
CA GLN A 55 17.10 -1.41 8.14
C GLN A 55 18.14 -1.84 7.10
N LYS A 56 19.26 -2.44 7.53
CA LYS A 56 20.30 -2.93 6.62
C LYS A 56 19.79 -4.03 5.69
N ALA A 57 19.05 -4.99 6.24
CA ALA A 57 18.48 -6.09 5.48
C ALA A 57 17.48 -5.56 4.42
N LEU A 58 16.59 -4.64 4.82
CA LEU A 58 15.58 -4.05 3.92
C LEU A 58 16.20 -3.13 2.86
N ARG A 59 17.21 -2.33 3.23
CA ARG A 59 17.99 -1.53 2.28
C ARG A 59 18.59 -2.39 1.17
N THR A 60 19.08 -3.57 1.52
CA THR A 60 19.65 -4.52 0.55
C THR A 60 18.56 -5.22 -0.25
N LEU A 61 17.50 -5.71 0.41
CA LEU A 61 16.38 -6.41 -0.22
C LEU A 61 15.73 -5.56 -1.31
N TRP A 62 15.41 -4.31 -0.99
CA TRP A 62 14.73 -3.38 -1.89
C TRP A 62 15.67 -2.44 -2.64
N ASP A 63 16.98 -2.63 -2.48
CA ASP A 63 18.04 -1.85 -3.12
C ASP A 63 17.82 -0.33 -2.99
N PHE A 64 17.55 0.12 -1.77
CA PHE A 64 17.18 1.50 -1.49
C PHE A 64 18.22 2.52 -1.93
N ASP A 65 19.50 2.17 -1.88
CA ASP A 65 20.58 3.08 -2.25
C ASP A 65 20.64 3.34 -3.76
N GLN A 66 20.28 2.35 -4.60
CA GLN A 66 20.16 2.56 -6.05
C GLN A 66 18.81 3.19 -6.42
N ARG A 67 17.73 2.70 -5.82
CA ARG A 67 16.35 3.13 -6.14
C ARG A 67 16.09 4.59 -5.77
N PHE A 68 16.61 5.05 -4.63
CA PHE A 68 16.36 6.38 -4.10
C PHE A 68 17.64 7.23 -4.09
N TRP A 69 18.36 7.22 -5.21
CA TRP A 69 19.50 8.10 -5.39
C TRP A 69 19.03 9.54 -5.62
N GLY A 70 19.27 10.43 -4.64
CA GLY A 70 18.84 11.84 -4.70
C GLY A 70 17.78 12.16 -3.64
N GLU A 71 16.73 12.88 -4.04
CA GLU A 71 15.64 13.30 -3.16
C GLU A 71 14.56 12.22 -3.08
N THR A 72 14.21 11.80 -1.86
CA THR A 72 13.11 10.86 -1.62
C THR A 72 11.79 11.65 -1.65
N LEU A 73 10.86 11.28 -2.54
CA LEU A 73 9.49 11.81 -2.47
C LEU A 73 8.88 11.50 -1.11
N GLY A 74 8.03 12.41 -0.62
CA GLY A 74 7.35 12.22 0.65
C GLY A 74 6.46 10.98 0.66
N PHE A 75 6.13 10.51 1.86
CA PHE A 75 5.04 9.57 2.08
C PHE A 75 4.19 10.11 3.23
N ASP A 76 3.03 10.68 2.91
CA ASP A 76 2.14 11.30 3.89
C ASP A 76 0.92 10.41 4.22
N SER A 77 -0.10 10.99 4.85
CA SER A 77 -1.33 10.27 5.17
C SER A 77 -2.17 9.98 3.92
N ALA A 78 -2.18 10.87 2.93
CA ALA A 78 -2.92 10.67 1.69
C ALA A 78 -2.30 9.55 0.83
N ASP A 79 -0.96 9.43 0.83
CA ASP A 79 -0.26 8.30 0.22
C ASP A 79 -0.62 6.96 0.89
N HIS A 80 -0.65 6.94 2.23
CA HIS A 80 -1.03 5.76 3.00
C HIS A 80 -2.48 5.35 2.76
N GLU A 81 -3.40 6.31 2.79
CA GLU A 81 -4.81 6.07 2.48
C GLU A 81 -5.00 5.54 1.07
N TRP A 82 -4.36 6.13 0.07
CA TRP A 82 -4.42 5.63 -1.30
C TRP A 82 -3.94 4.18 -1.37
N ALA A 83 -2.76 3.87 -0.84
CA ALA A 83 -2.18 2.53 -0.92
C ALA A 83 -3.09 1.48 -0.25
N VAL A 84 -3.57 1.78 0.96
CA VAL A 84 -4.38 0.83 1.73
C VAL A 84 -5.80 0.69 1.17
N TYR A 85 -6.49 1.79 0.83
CA TYR A 85 -7.83 1.69 0.27
C TYR A 85 -7.82 0.99 -1.08
N SER A 86 -6.88 1.36 -1.96
CA SER A 86 -6.75 0.72 -3.27
C SER A 86 -6.50 -0.78 -3.14
N LEU A 87 -5.58 -1.16 -2.24
CA LEU A 87 -5.31 -2.58 -1.97
C LEU A 87 -6.55 -3.30 -1.42
N CYS A 88 -7.21 -2.75 -0.40
CA CYS A 88 -8.33 -3.41 0.27
C CYS A 88 -9.60 -3.50 -0.57
N TYR A 89 -9.88 -2.51 -1.43
CA TYR A 89 -11.12 -2.44 -2.20
C TYR A 89 -10.98 -2.90 -3.66
N LEU A 90 -9.78 -2.85 -4.25
CA LEU A 90 -9.59 -3.17 -5.66
C LEU A 90 -8.84 -4.50 -5.89
N CYS A 91 -7.88 -4.86 -5.02
CA CYS A 91 -7.11 -6.10 -5.21
C CYS A 91 -8.00 -7.33 -5.11
N LYS A 92 -7.90 -8.23 -6.09
CA LYS A 92 -8.75 -9.43 -6.17
C LYS A 92 -8.22 -10.61 -5.34
N ASP A 93 -6.92 -10.67 -5.04
CA ASP A 93 -6.30 -11.73 -4.22
C ASP A 93 -6.11 -11.26 -2.77
N GLU A 94 -6.98 -11.74 -1.88
CA GLU A 94 -6.90 -11.48 -0.43
C GLU A 94 -5.55 -11.88 0.19
N THR A 95 -4.89 -12.90 -0.37
CA THR A 95 -3.57 -13.34 0.11
C THR A 95 -2.53 -12.26 -0.11
N ILE A 96 -2.60 -11.55 -1.26
CA ILE A 96 -1.69 -10.44 -1.56
C ILE A 96 -1.96 -9.27 -0.61
N ILE A 97 -3.24 -8.95 -0.37
CA ILE A 97 -3.64 -7.91 0.60
C ILE A 97 -2.99 -8.21 1.96
N GLY A 98 -3.17 -9.44 2.45
CA GLY A 98 -2.60 -9.89 3.71
C GLY A 98 -1.08 -9.79 3.73
N HIS A 99 -0.38 -10.23 2.67
CA HIS A 99 1.07 -10.14 2.62
C HIS A 99 1.57 -8.70 2.65
N LEU A 100 1.07 -7.83 1.76
CA LEU A 100 1.54 -6.44 1.68
C LEU A 100 1.25 -5.68 2.97
N LEU A 101 0.05 -5.80 3.54
CA LEU A 101 -0.26 -5.12 4.80
C LEU A 101 0.62 -5.61 5.96
N ASN A 102 0.81 -6.93 6.10
CA ASN A 102 1.68 -7.48 7.15
C ASN A 102 3.16 -7.09 6.99
N ILE A 103 3.62 -6.81 5.77
CA ILE A 103 4.96 -6.28 5.52
C ILE A 103 5.02 -4.80 5.89
N TYR A 104 4.18 -3.98 5.27
CA TYR A 104 4.39 -2.54 5.24
C TYR A 104 3.85 -1.81 6.47
N VAL A 105 2.68 -2.19 6.99
CA VAL A 105 2.06 -1.48 8.13
C VAL A 105 2.96 -1.48 9.37
N PRO A 106 3.55 -2.62 9.81
CA PRO A 106 4.46 -2.61 10.96
C PRO A 106 5.73 -1.75 10.74
N LEU A 107 6.23 -1.69 9.49
CA LEU A 107 7.43 -0.93 9.13
C LEU A 107 7.17 0.58 8.99
N LEU A 108 5.94 0.96 8.63
CA LEU A 108 5.46 2.35 8.61
C LEU A 108 5.01 2.85 9.99
N GLY A 109 4.90 1.93 10.96
CA GLY A 109 4.49 2.23 12.32
C GLY A 109 5.42 3.19 13.05
N ARG A 110 4.85 3.93 14.00
CA ARG A 110 5.53 5.00 14.73
C ARG A 110 6.82 4.57 15.42
N HIS A 111 6.89 3.35 15.95
CA HIS A 111 8.10 2.84 16.58
C HIS A 111 9.31 2.82 15.64
N ILE A 112 9.12 2.28 14.43
CA ILE A 112 10.19 2.18 13.43
C ILE A 112 10.55 3.57 12.90
N GLN A 113 9.54 4.41 12.67
CA GLN A 113 9.74 5.80 12.25
C GLN A 113 10.58 6.59 13.27
N ASP A 114 10.27 6.48 14.56
CA ASP A 114 10.98 7.20 15.62
C ASP A 114 12.44 6.75 15.74
N MET A 115 12.74 5.48 15.42
CA MET A 115 14.11 4.94 15.47
C MET A 115 14.93 5.20 14.21
N LEU A 116 14.33 5.08 13.02
CA LEU A 116 15.04 5.09 11.73
C LEU A 116 14.86 6.39 10.95
N GLY A 117 13.95 7.27 11.38
CA GLY A 117 13.73 8.60 10.82
C GLY A 117 12.77 8.64 9.63
N LYS A 118 12.46 9.87 9.21
CA LYS A 118 11.47 10.16 8.17
C LYS A 118 11.88 9.68 6.78
N ASP A 119 13.17 9.77 6.42
CA ASP A 119 13.67 9.31 5.11
C ASP A 119 13.45 7.80 4.93
N PHE A 120 13.72 7.00 5.97
CA PHE A 120 13.47 5.57 5.91
C PHE A 120 11.97 5.28 5.74
N ARG A 121 11.10 5.97 6.50
CA ARG A 121 9.64 5.82 6.34
C ARG A 121 9.18 6.18 4.93
N ALA A 122 9.72 7.24 4.33
CA ALA A 122 9.40 7.63 2.95
C ALA A 122 9.76 6.52 1.96
N LYS A 123 10.97 5.95 2.04
CA LYS A 123 11.41 4.83 1.18
C LYS A 123 10.52 3.59 1.32
N ILE A 124 10.16 3.22 2.55
CA ILE A 124 9.19 2.14 2.80
C ILE A 124 7.84 2.45 2.14
N GLY A 125 7.34 3.66 2.35
CA GLY A 125 6.04 4.09 1.85
C GLY A 125 5.96 4.11 0.33
N THR A 126 6.97 4.66 -0.35
CA THR A 126 7.06 4.62 -1.82
C THR A 126 7.20 3.19 -2.33
N THR A 127 7.93 2.31 -1.61
CA THR A 127 8.01 0.89 -1.94
C THR A 127 6.64 0.21 -1.83
N PHE A 128 5.89 0.51 -0.77
CA PHE A 128 4.53 0.01 -0.60
C PHE A 128 3.61 0.45 -1.73
N MET A 129 3.67 1.72 -2.11
CA MET A 129 2.86 2.27 -3.19
C MET A 129 3.15 1.59 -4.54
N ASP A 130 4.43 1.38 -4.87
CA ASP A 130 4.81 0.72 -6.12
C ASP A 130 4.35 -0.75 -6.12
N ASP A 131 4.47 -1.46 -4.99
CA ASP A 131 3.97 -2.84 -4.87
C ASP A 131 2.44 -2.90 -5.02
N VAL A 132 1.71 -1.93 -4.47
CA VAL A 132 0.26 -1.80 -4.68
C VAL A 132 -0.03 -1.53 -6.15
N GLY A 133 0.66 -0.58 -6.78
CA GLY A 133 0.52 -0.28 -8.20
C GLY A 133 0.77 -1.49 -9.10
N HIS A 134 1.80 -2.28 -8.82
CA HIS A 134 2.11 -3.51 -9.54
C HIS A 134 1.03 -4.57 -9.39
N VAL A 135 0.47 -4.75 -8.19
CA VAL A 135 -0.60 -5.73 -7.94
C VAL A 135 -1.91 -5.31 -8.60
N LEU A 136 -2.14 -4.01 -8.77
CA LEU A 136 -3.32 -3.48 -9.42
C LEU A 136 -3.16 -3.35 -10.94
N TRP A 137 -1.96 -3.57 -11.51
CA TRP A 137 -1.66 -3.38 -12.93
C TRP A 137 -2.63 -4.08 -13.90
N ASP A 138 -3.17 -5.24 -13.50
CA ASP A 138 -4.11 -6.02 -14.31
C ASP A 138 -5.56 -5.47 -14.28
N ILE A 139 -5.82 -4.37 -13.58
CA ILE A 139 -7.14 -3.73 -13.51
C ILE A 139 -7.40 -2.93 -14.79
N GLU A 140 -8.43 -3.34 -15.53
CA GLU A 140 -8.94 -2.67 -16.72
C GLU A 140 -9.32 -1.21 -16.39
N GLY A 141 -8.68 -0.24 -17.06
CA GLY A 141 -8.80 1.19 -16.77
C GLY A 141 -7.60 1.84 -16.07
N LEU A 142 -6.63 1.07 -15.56
CA LEU A 142 -5.30 1.60 -15.18
C LEU A 142 -4.32 1.68 -16.36
N LEU A 143 -4.64 0.97 -17.46
CA LEU A 143 -3.74 0.75 -18.59
C LEU A 143 -3.92 1.74 -19.75
N GLU A 144 -4.94 2.59 -19.73
CA GLU A 144 -5.21 3.52 -20.84
C GLU A 144 -5.09 4.99 -20.39
N PRO A 145 -3.85 5.54 -20.36
CA PRO A 145 -3.58 6.93 -20.02
C PRO A 145 -3.95 7.94 -21.13
N GLU A 146 -4.67 7.52 -22.18
CA GLU A 146 -4.89 8.33 -23.38
C GLU A 146 -6.26 9.03 -23.45
N ASP A 147 -7.25 8.63 -22.63
CA ASP A 147 -8.51 9.36 -22.53
C ASP A 147 -8.65 10.01 -21.15
N HIS A 148 -9.03 11.29 -21.15
CA HIS A 148 -9.18 12.18 -19.99
C HIS A 148 -10.31 11.78 -19.02
N ASP A 149 -10.62 10.49 -18.89
CA ASP A 149 -11.78 10.02 -18.16
C ASP A 149 -11.45 9.67 -16.70
N LEU A 150 -12.48 9.65 -15.86
CA LEU A 150 -12.36 9.22 -14.48
C LEU A 150 -12.11 7.70 -14.41
N PHE A 151 -11.53 7.25 -13.30
CA PHE A 151 -11.31 5.82 -13.06
C PHE A 151 -12.61 5.15 -12.59
N ASP A 152 -13.00 4.04 -13.21
CA ASP A 152 -14.18 3.27 -12.78
C ASP A 152 -13.86 2.41 -11.55
N TRP A 153 -13.80 3.08 -10.39
CA TRP A 153 -13.60 2.41 -9.11
C TRP A 153 -14.69 1.39 -8.82
N HIS A 154 -15.96 1.77 -9.03
CA HIS A 154 -17.12 0.91 -8.77
C HIS A 154 -17.05 -0.40 -9.54
N GLY A 155 -16.84 -0.35 -10.87
CA GLY A 155 -16.73 -1.54 -11.72
C GLY A 155 -15.54 -2.42 -11.36
N ASN A 156 -14.47 -1.82 -10.82
CA ASN A 156 -13.24 -2.53 -10.47
C ASN A 156 -13.14 -3.00 -9.02
N ARG A 157 -14.17 -2.83 -8.20
CA ARG A 157 -14.19 -3.34 -6.82
C ARG A 157 -13.99 -4.86 -6.76
N ASN A 158 -13.28 -5.32 -5.75
CA ASN A 158 -13.17 -6.74 -5.46
C ASN A 158 -14.48 -7.29 -4.87
N GLY A 159 -14.63 -8.61 -4.91
CA GLY A 159 -15.78 -9.31 -4.34
C GLY A 159 -15.60 -9.73 -2.88
N LEU A 160 -14.68 -9.09 -2.13
CA LEU A 160 -14.45 -9.45 -0.74
C LEU A 160 -15.62 -9.01 0.15
N SER A 161 -15.86 -9.77 1.22
CA SER A 161 -16.90 -9.40 2.18
C SER A 161 -16.50 -8.13 2.94
N ARG A 162 -17.51 -7.38 3.39
CA ARG A 162 -17.32 -6.16 4.16
C ARG A 162 -16.48 -6.41 5.42
N GLU A 163 -16.70 -7.53 6.11
CA GLU A 163 -16.00 -7.90 7.35
C GLU A 163 -14.50 -8.12 7.09
N LYS A 164 -14.14 -8.70 5.94
CA LYS A 164 -12.74 -8.91 5.56
C LYS A 164 -12.05 -7.57 5.28
N ILE A 165 -12.69 -6.71 4.49
CA ILE A 165 -12.19 -5.36 4.20
C ILE A 165 -12.00 -4.58 5.50
N GLU A 166 -13.00 -4.55 6.39
CA GLU A 166 -12.91 -3.87 7.68
C GLU A 166 -11.81 -4.42 8.58
N THR A 167 -11.54 -5.72 8.51
CA THR A 167 -10.44 -6.35 9.27
C THR A 167 -9.09 -5.82 8.79
N TRP A 168 -8.89 -5.73 7.47
CA TRP A 168 -7.65 -5.21 6.88
C TRP A 168 -7.47 -3.71 7.11
N LEU A 169 -8.53 -2.93 6.97
CA LEU A 169 -8.49 -1.48 7.23
C LEU A 169 -8.17 -1.20 8.71
N ARG A 170 -8.78 -1.93 9.64
CA ARG A 170 -8.46 -1.80 11.07
C ARG A 170 -7.02 -2.15 11.37
N PHE A 171 -6.47 -3.17 10.71
CA PHE A 171 -5.06 -3.52 10.86
C PHE A 171 -4.14 -2.38 10.42
N ALA A 172 -4.52 -1.65 9.37
CA ALA A 172 -3.80 -0.49 8.84
C ALA A 172 -4.16 0.86 9.50
N ASP A 173 -4.94 0.83 10.59
CA ASP A 173 -5.44 2.01 11.31
C ASP A 173 -6.24 2.99 10.44
N LEU A 174 -7.02 2.47 9.49
CA LEU A 174 -7.95 3.24 8.66
C LEU A 174 -9.41 2.85 8.92
N PRO A 175 -10.34 3.81 8.87
CA PRO A 175 -11.77 3.51 8.92
C PRO A 175 -12.26 2.90 7.59
N PRO A 176 -13.36 2.14 7.59
CA PRO A 176 -14.05 1.80 6.34
C PRO A 176 -14.58 3.04 5.65
N LEU A 177 -14.61 2.99 4.31
CA LEU A 177 -15.26 4.03 3.51
C LEU A 177 -16.75 4.11 3.87
N PRO A 178 -17.31 5.32 4.06
CA PRO A 178 -18.74 5.50 4.28
C PRO A 178 -19.58 4.90 3.15
N SER A 179 -19.10 5.07 1.91
CA SER A 179 -19.63 4.41 0.72
C SER A 179 -18.48 3.70 -0.01
N PRO A 180 -18.43 2.35 -0.01
CA PRO A 180 -17.38 1.58 -0.68
C PRO A 180 -17.22 1.85 -2.18
N ASP A 181 -18.25 2.37 -2.83
CA ASP A 181 -18.28 2.68 -4.25
C ASP A 181 -17.67 4.05 -4.58
N PHE A 182 -17.48 4.90 -3.58
CA PHE A 182 -17.02 6.27 -3.74
C PHE A 182 -15.88 6.56 -2.77
N PRO A 183 -14.62 6.32 -3.16
CA PRO A 183 -13.47 6.65 -2.33
C PRO A 183 -13.28 8.18 -2.27
N PRO A 184 -12.45 8.68 -1.35
CA PRO A 184 -12.08 10.09 -1.31
C PRO A 184 -11.49 10.56 -2.63
N ARG A 185 -11.74 11.81 -3.01
CA ARG A 185 -11.25 12.43 -4.25
C ARG A 185 -9.75 12.21 -4.48
N TRP A 186 -8.91 12.40 -3.46
CA TRP A 186 -7.46 12.22 -3.58
C TRP A 186 -7.03 10.78 -3.82
N VAL A 187 -7.85 9.79 -3.43
CA VAL A 187 -7.62 8.39 -3.73
C VAL A 187 -7.99 8.10 -5.18
N LEU A 188 -9.17 8.56 -5.62
CA LEU A 188 -9.64 8.32 -6.98
C LEU A 188 -8.73 9.00 -8.02
N LEU A 189 -8.40 10.27 -7.81
CA LEU A 189 -7.64 11.05 -8.78
C LEU A 189 -6.18 10.59 -8.94
N ARG A 190 -5.65 9.75 -8.05
CA ARG A 190 -4.33 9.12 -8.24
C ARG A 190 -4.30 8.08 -9.36
N PHE A 191 -5.47 7.60 -9.79
CA PHE A 191 -5.60 6.73 -10.94
C PHE A 191 -5.83 7.50 -12.25
N THR A 192 -5.77 8.83 -12.21
CA THR A 192 -6.09 9.71 -13.33
C THR A 192 -5.04 10.80 -13.48
N ASN A 193 -5.03 11.46 -14.64
CA ASN A 193 -4.25 12.68 -14.86
C ASN A 193 -5.06 13.98 -14.56
N LEU A 194 -6.19 13.87 -13.85
CA LEU A 194 -7.17 14.96 -13.65
C LEU A 194 -7.01 15.73 -12.33
N GLN A 195 -5.86 15.62 -11.68
CA GLN A 195 -5.65 16.16 -10.32
C GLN A 195 -5.93 17.66 -10.23
N ASP A 196 -5.49 18.41 -11.25
CA ASP A 196 -5.65 19.87 -11.35
C ASP A 196 -6.76 20.29 -12.33
N SER A 197 -7.54 19.35 -12.87
CA SER A 197 -8.51 19.60 -13.94
C SER A 197 -9.82 20.22 -13.47
N PHE A 198 -10.14 20.14 -12.19
CA PHE A 198 -11.41 20.61 -11.62
C PHE A 198 -11.21 21.91 -10.85
N GLY A 199 -11.98 22.95 -11.19
CA GLY A 199 -11.95 24.26 -10.53
C GLY A 199 -12.69 24.29 -9.20
N SER A 200 -13.52 23.29 -8.89
CA SER A 200 -14.25 23.16 -7.62
C SER A 200 -14.59 21.71 -7.27
N GLU A 201 -14.97 21.46 -6.01
CA GLU A 201 -15.47 20.14 -5.59
C GLU A 201 -16.85 19.83 -6.21
N GLU A 202 -17.70 20.85 -6.40
CA GLU A 202 -19.02 20.68 -7.03
C GLU A 202 -18.91 20.22 -8.48
N GLU A 203 -17.94 20.77 -9.22
CA GLU A 203 -17.62 20.35 -10.59
C GLU A 203 -17.14 18.90 -10.63
N TYR A 204 -16.18 18.54 -9.78
CA TYR A 204 -15.70 17.16 -9.66
C TYR A 204 -16.83 16.17 -9.36
N LEU A 205 -17.69 16.47 -8.37
CA LEU A 205 -18.79 15.58 -8.00
C LEU A 205 -19.84 15.44 -9.10
N LYS A 206 -20.11 16.51 -9.84
CA LYS A 206 -21.03 16.48 -10.98
C LYS A 206 -20.50 15.60 -12.10
N ASP A 207 -19.22 15.74 -12.44
CA ASP A 207 -18.59 14.96 -13.50
C ASP A 207 -18.46 13.48 -13.08
N LEU A 208 -18.11 13.22 -11.82
CA LEU A 208 -18.11 11.87 -11.25
C LEU A 208 -19.49 11.22 -11.28
N GLN A 209 -20.54 11.98 -10.97
CA GLN A 209 -21.90 11.49 -11.05
C GLN A 209 -22.29 11.16 -12.50
N ALA A 210 -22.00 12.04 -13.45
CA ALA A 210 -22.26 11.81 -14.87
C ALA A 210 -21.53 10.55 -15.37
N PHE A 211 -20.25 10.43 -15.05
CA PHE A 211 -19.40 9.28 -15.36
C PHE A 211 -20.01 7.95 -14.91
N TYR A 212 -20.50 7.88 -13.67
CA TYR A 212 -21.09 6.65 -13.14
C TYR A 212 -22.49 6.38 -13.70
N VAL A 213 -23.29 7.41 -13.95
CA VAL A 213 -24.61 7.26 -14.60
C VAL A 213 -24.47 6.74 -16.03
N GLU A 214 -23.49 7.23 -16.79
CA GLU A 214 -23.21 6.77 -18.15
C GLU A 214 -22.81 5.29 -18.20
N ARG A 215 -22.16 4.80 -17.13
CA ARG A 215 -21.82 3.37 -16.95
C ARG A 215 -22.96 2.54 -16.36
N GLY A 216 -24.10 3.15 -16.07
CA GLY A 216 -25.31 2.47 -15.60
C GLY A 216 -25.36 2.20 -14.10
N TYR A 217 -24.53 2.89 -13.30
CA TYR A 217 -24.54 2.74 -11.85
C TYR A 217 -25.54 3.70 -11.18
N SER A 218 -26.12 3.26 -10.08
CA SER A 218 -26.99 4.09 -9.23
C SER A 218 -26.11 4.87 -8.26
N VAL A 219 -26.11 6.20 -8.37
CA VAL A 219 -25.44 7.11 -7.43
C VAL A 219 -26.51 7.58 -6.43
N GLU A 220 -26.62 6.91 -5.28
CA GLU A 220 -27.48 7.32 -4.15
C GLU A 220 -26.68 8.04 -3.05
#